data_AF-A0A327NMB5-F1
#
_entry.id   AF-A0A327NMB5-F1
#
_cell.length_a   1.000
_cell.length_b   1.000
_cell.length_c   1.000
_cell.angle_alpha   90.00
_cell.angle_beta   90.00
_cell.angle_gamma   90.00
#
_symmetry.space_group_name_H-M   'P 1'
#
loop_
_entity.id
_entity.type
_entity.pdbx_description
1 polymer ?
#
loop_
_entity_poly.entity_id
_entity_poly.type
_entity_poly.pdbx_seq_one_letter_code
_entity_poly.pdbx_strand_id
1 'polypeptide(L)'
;MNTYLNDLVAYRKKKTRLFKWKVFEAYRAERVQASELEEKLGISGTELRRLNRCYYRCRILPLLSPSNRRRTMKRDADYVKILERKLADMEKENQFLRLQTEAYQTVIQIAEEQFNIPIIKKPGAKRPKN
;
A
#
# COMPACT_ATOMS: atom_id res chain seq x y z
N MET A 1 -7.33 18.94 -45.19
CA MET A 1 -7.03 17.51 -44.94
C MET A 1 -6.81 17.31 -43.45
N ASN A 2 -7.35 16.23 -42.88
CA ASN A 2 -7.23 15.94 -41.45
C ASN A 2 -5.81 15.43 -41.13
N THR A 3 -4.98 16.27 -40.53
CA THR A 3 -3.55 15.99 -40.26
C THR A 3 -3.36 14.73 -39.42
N TYR A 4 -4.23 14.53 -38.43
CA TYR A 4 -4.22 13.34 -37.57
C TYR A 4 -4.48 12.04 -38.33
N LEU A 5 -5.31 12.08 -39.37
CA LEU A 5 -5.63 10.89 -40.16
C LEU A 5 -4.41 10.42 -40.96
N ASN A 6 -3.62 11.36 -41.48
CA ASN A 6 -2.39 11.05 -42.21
C ASN A 6 -1.34 10.40 -41.31
N ASP A 7 -1.22 10.87 -40.07
CA ASP A 7 -0.35 10.24 -39.06
C ASP A 7 -0.77 8.79 -38.79
N LEU A 8 -2.08 8.54 -38.63
CA LEU A 8 -2.62 7.20 -38.42
C LEU A 8 -2.32 6.27 -39.61
N VAL A 9 -2.42 6.77 -40.84
CA VAL A 9 -2.06 6.00 -42.05
C VAL A 9 -0.58 5.59 -42.03
N ALA A 10 0.32 6.45 -41.57
CA ALA A 10 1.74 6.10 -41.42
C ALA A 10 1.97 4.95 -40.43
N TYR A 11 1.21 4.92 -39.32
CA TYR A 11 1.27 3.86 -38.33
C TYR A 11 0.63 2.53 -38.76
N ARG A 12 -0.23 2.54 -39.80
CA ARG A 12 -0.96 1.35 -40.29
C ARG A 12 -0.04 0.19 -40.65
N LYS A 13 1.16 0.47 -41.19
CA LYS A 13 2.14 -0.53 -41.62
C LYS A 13 2.55 -1.50 -40.51
N LYS A 14 2.46 -1.10 -39.24
CA LYS A 14 2.90 -1.92 -38.11
C LYS A 14 1.77 -2.69 -37.42
N LYS A 15 0.49 -2.49 -37.80
CA LYS A 15 -0.74 -3.11 -37.22
C LYS A 15 -0.66 -3.44 -35.72
N THR A 16 0.00 -2.60 -34.93
CA THR A 16 0.29 -2.89 -33.52
C THR A 16 -0.92 -2.55 -32.65
N ARG A 17 -0.92 -3.08 -31.42
CA ARG A 17 -1.89 -2.68 -30.39
C ARG A 17 -1.90 -1.16 -30.16
N LEU A 18 -0.73 -0.54 -30.24
CA LEU A 18 -0.56 0.92 -30.14
C LEU A 18 -1.27 1.66 -31.28
N PHE A 19 -1.17 1.18 -32.51
CA PHE A 19 -1.90 1.75 -33.65
C PHE A 19 -3.41 1.72 -33.40
N LYS A 20 -3.95 0.56 -32.99
CA LYS A 20 -5.38 0.40 -32.67
C LYS A 20 -5.85 1.35 -31.58
N TRP A 21 -5.03 1.60 -30.56
CA TRP A 21 -5.35 2.57 -29.51
C TRP A 21 -5.31 4.00 -30.01
N LYS A 22 -4.29 4.41 -30.77
CA LYS A 22 -4.22 5.76 -31.34
C LYS A 22 -5.40 6.08 -32.26
N VAL A 23 -5.81 5.12 -33.09
CA VAL A 23 -7.00 5.26 -33.93
C VAL A 23 -8.24 5.50 -33.09
N PHE A 24 -8.45 4.67 -32.05
CA PHE A 24 -9.62 4.80 -31.18
C PHE A 24 -9.60 6.11 -30.35
N GLU A 25 -8.42 6.56 -29.92
CA GLU A 25 -8.27 7.83 -29.21
C GLU A 25 -8.60 9.03 -30.09
N ALA A 26 -8.17 9.02 -31.34
CA ALA A 26 -8.51 10.06 -32.32
C ALA A 26 -10.02 10.11 -32.59
N TYR A 27 -10.66 8.93 -32.71
CA TYR A 27 -12.11 8.81 -32.85
C TYR A 27 -12.86 9.35 -31.62
N ARG A 28 -12.46 8.92 -30.41
CA ARG A 28 -13.09 9.33 -29.16
C ARG A 28 -12.90 10.82 -28.87
N ALA A 29 -11.78 11.40 -29.29
CA ALA A 29 -11.51 12.83 -29.20
C ALA A 29 -12.23 13.65 -30.28
N GLU A 30 -13.11 13.01 -31.07
CA GLU A 30 -13.88 13.62 -32.16
C GLU A 30 -12.99 14.31 -33.22
N ARG A 31 -11.71 13.91 -33.29
CA ARG A 31 -10.77 14.43 -34.28
C ARG A 31 -10.96 13.79 -35.64
N VAL A 32 -11.58 12.61 -35.69
CA VAL A 32 -11.81 11.83 -36.92
C VAL A 32 -13.19 11.18 -36.84
N GLN A 33 -13.95 11.25 -37.93
CA GLN A 33 -15.26 10.61 -38.00
C GLN A 33 -15.15 9.11 -38.36
N ALA A 34 -16.19 8.33 -38.02
CA ALA A 34 -16.20 6.90 -38.32
C ALA A 34 -16.13 6.60 -39.82
N SER A 35 -16.80 7.42 -40.64
CA SER A 35 -16.76 7.34 -42.12
C SER A 35 -15.33 7.50 -42.65
N GLU A 36 -14.60 8.51 -42.15
CA GLU A 36 -13.22 8.78 -42.57
C GLU A 36 -12.27 7.62 -42.22
N LEU A 37 -12.50 6.95 -41.08
CA LEU A 37 -11.72 5.77 -40.67
C LEU A 37 -12.01 4.55 -41.55
N GLU A 38 -13.26 4.38 -41.95
CA GLU A 38 -13.67 3.30 -42.84
C GLU A 38 -13.07 3.50 -44.23
N GLU A 39 -13.18 4.69 -44.79
CA GLU A 39 -12.64 5.03 -46.11
C GLU A 39 -11.10 4.94 -46.18
N LYS A 40 -10.39 5.48 -45.19
CA LYS A 40 -8.91 5.60 -45.26
C LYS A 40 -8.17 4.41 -44.64
N LEU A 41 -8.69 3.85 -43.55
CA LEU A 41 -8.02 2.78 -42.81
C LEU A 41 -8.68 1.41 -43.04
N GLY A 42 -9.91 1.37 -43.58
CA GLY A 42 -10.67 0.13 -43.76
C GLY A 42 -11.20 -0.43 -42.44
N ILE A 43 -11.34 0.40 -41.40
CA ILE A 43 -11.80 -0.02 -40.08
C ILE A 43 -13.30 0.13 -40.04
N SER A 44 -14.01 -0.99 -40.14
CA SER A 44 -15.48 -0.99 -40.08
C SER A 44 -15.98 -0.52 -38.71
N GLY A 45 -17.22 -0.02 -38.66
CA GLY A 45 -17.88 0.34 -37.40
C GLY A 45 -18.00 -0.83 -36.41
N THR A 46 -18.04 -2.08 -36.88
CA THR A 46 -18.01 -3.26 -35.99
C THR A 46 -16.66 -3.44 -35.33
N GLU A 47 -15.57 -3.23 -36.06
CA GLU A 47 -14.22 -3.28 -35.52
C GLU A 47 -13.99 -2.13 -34.53
N LEU A 48 -14.46 -0.93 -34.85
CA LEU A 48 -14.38 0.23 -33.96
C LEU A 48 -15.10 -0.03 -32.63
N ARG A 49 -16.28 -0.67 -32.65
CA ARG A 49 -16.99 -1.11 -31.43
C ARG A 49 -16.20 -2.13 -30.63
N ARG A 50 -15.53 -3.09 -31.29
CA ARG A 50 -14.65 -4.07 -30.62
C ARG A 50 -13.45 -3.38 -29.97
N LEU A 51 -12.83 -2.43 -30.67
CA LEU A 51 -11.73 -1.62 -30.15
C LEU A 51 -12.16 -0.82 -28.92
N ASN A 52 -13.36 -0.22 -28.94
CA ASN A 52 -13.91 0.50 -27.80
C ASN A 52 -14.04 -0.40 -26.56
N ARG A 53 -14.64 -1.58 -26.70
CA ARG A 53 -14.78 -2.55 -25.60
C ARG A 53 -13.42 -2.94 -25.01
N CYS A 54 -12.43 -3.19 -25.86
CA CYS A 54 -11.08 -3.53 -25.45
C CYS A 54 -10.37 -2.37 -24.75
N TYR A 55 -10.45 -1.16 -25.31
CA TYR A 55 -9.86 0.05 -24.74
C TYR A 55 -10.47 0.36 -23.37
N TYR A 56 -11.80 0.29 -23.25
CA TYR A 56 -12.48 0.48 -21.98
C TYR A 56 -11.98 -0.52 -20.94
N ARG A 57 -11.98 -1.81 -21.26
CA ARG A 57 -11.57 -2.87 -20.33
C ARG A 57 -10.10 -2.76 -19.92
N CYS A 58 -9.20 -2.44 -20.83
CA CYS A 58 -7.76 -2.46 -20.57
C CYS A 58 -7.18 -1.14 -20.06
N ARG A 59 -7.82 0.00 -20.35
CA ARG A 59 -7.25 1.33 -20.07
C ARG A 59 -8.11 2.19 -19.17
N ILE A 60 -9.43 2.18 -19.36
CA ILE A 60 -10.35 3.02 -18.58
C ILE A 60 -10.77 2.34 -17.29
N LEU A 61 -11.19 1.08 -17.38
CA LEU A 61 -11.71 0.33 -16.24
C LEU A 61 -10.71 0.25 -15.07
N PRO A 62 -9.39 0.03 -15.28
CA PRO A 62 -8.41 0.08 -14.19
C PRO A 62 -8.28 1.46 -13.53
N LEU A 63 -8.61 2.55 -14.22
CA LEU A 63 -8.56 3.91 -13.68
C LEU A 63 -9.85 4.27 -12.92
N LEU A 64 -11.01 3.82 -13.42
CA LEU A 64 -12.32 4.07 -12.79
C LEU A 64 -12.57 3.17 -11.59
N SER A 65 -12.15 1.91 -11.71
CA SER A 65 -12.27 0.89 -10.67
C SER A 65 -10.90 0.26 -10.50
N PRO A 66 -9.95 0.95 -9.83
CA PRO A 66 -8.67 0.36 -9.51
C PRO A 66 -8.95 -0.97 -8.81
N SER A 67 -8.54 -2.05 -9.46
CA SER A 67 -8.71 -3.39 -8.93
C SER A 67 -7.95 -3.43 -7.61
N ASN A 68 -8.68 -3.31 -6.50
CA ASN A 68 -8.23 -3.57 -5.14
C ASN A 68 -7.93 -5.05 -4.95
N ARG A 69 -7.25 -5.69 -5.92
CA ARG A 69 -6.39 -6.83 -5.65
C ARG A 69 -5.27 -6.26 -4.81
N ARG A 70 -5.55 -6.01 -3.54
CA ARG A 70 -4.56 -6.00 -2.48
C ARG A 70 -3.83 -7.30 -2.69
N ARG A 71 -2.67 -7.25 -3.35
CA ARG A 71 -1.70 -8.33 -3.25
C ARG A 71 -1.41 -8.33 -1.77
N THR A 72 -1.99 -9.27 -1.03
CA THR A 72 -1.55 -9.56 0.32
C THR A 72 -0.05 -9.72 0.19
N MET A 73 0.72 -8.79 0.78
CA MET A 73 2.17 -8.95 0.85
C MET A 73 2.39 -10.35 1.41
N LYS A 74 3.30 -11.11 0.81
CA LYS A 74 3.72 -12.38 1.40
C LYS A 74 4.12 -12.03 2.84
N ARG A 75 3.37 -12.56 3.82
CA ARG A 75 3.84 -12.51 5.21
C ARG A 75 5.12 -13.35 5.20
N ASP A 76 6.26 -12.70 5.36
CA ASP A 76 7.50 -13.41 5.59
C ASP A 76 7.28 -14.22 6.87
N ALA A 77 7.14 -15.55 6.72
CA ALA A 77 6.88 -16.45 7.85
C ALA A 77 7.97 -16.31 8.93
N ASP A 78 9.16 -15.88 8.51
CA ASP A 78 10.29 -15.59 9.38
C ASP A 78 10.08 -14.32 10.21
N TYR A 79 9.40 -13.30 9.68
CA TYR A 79 9.13 -12.06 10.42
C TYR A 79 8.22 -12.30 11.63
N VAL A 80 7.17 -13.12 11.46
CA VAL A 80 6.25 -13.46 12.56
C VAL A 80 7.01 -14.23 13.65
N LYS A 81 7.81 -15.23 13.28
CA LYS A 81 8.64 -16.00 14.23
C LYS A 81 9.66 -15.12 14.97
N ILE A 82 10.28 -14.16 14.27
CA ILE A 82 11.21 -13.21 14.90
C ILE A 82 10.46 -12.34 15.92
N LEU A 83 9.26 -11.88 15.58
CA LEU A 83 8.46 -11.02 16.46
C LEU A 83 8.00 -11.77 17.71
N GLU A 84 7.56 -13.02 17.56
CA GLU A 84 7.16 -13.90 18.68
C GLU A 84 8.33 -14.15 19.63
N ARG A 85 9.53 -14.40 19.11
CA ARG A 85 10.75 -14.56 19.94
C ARG A 85 11.05 -13.30 20.75
N LYS A 86 11.01 -12.12 20.10
CA LYS A 86 11.24 -10.84 20.78
C LYS A 86 10.25 -10.61 21.91
N LEU A 87 8.97 -10.94 21.71
CA LEU A 87 7.96 -10.83 22.76
C LEU A 87 8.28 -11.74 23.95
N ALA A 88 8.61 -13.02 23.69
CA ALA A 88 8.94 -13.95 24.75
C ALA A 88 10.19 -13.53 25.55
N ASP A 89 11.21 -12.97 24.90
CA ASP A 89 12.41 -12.48 25.57
C ASP A 89 12.09 -11.25 26.44
N MET A 90 11.31 -10.30 25.92
CA MET A 90 10.87 -9.13 26.69
C MET A 90 9.97 -9.47 27.88
N GLU A 91 9.13 -10.49 27.75
CA GLU A 91 8.28 -10.96 28.86
C GLU A 91 9.12 -11.57 29.98
N LYS A 92 10.15 -12.36 29.64
CA LYS A 92 11.09 -12.91 30.62
C LYS A 92 11.88 -11.82 31.35
N GLU A 93 12.39 -10.83 30.63
CA GLU A 93 13.09 -9.69 31.22
C GLU A 93 12.18 -8.93 32.20
N ASN A 94 10.92 -8.69 31.81
CA ASN A 94 9.94 -8.04 32.70
C ASN A 94 9.64 -8.87 33.96
N GLN A 95 9.50 -10.19 33.83
CA GLN A 95 9.28 -11.07 34.99
C GLN A 95 10.48 -11.03 35.94
N PHE A 96 11.70 -11.09 35.40
CA PHE A 96 12.91 -10.98 36.20
C PHE A 96 12.99 -9.64 36.95
N LEU A 97 12.71 -8.53 36.27
CA LEU A 97 12.70 -7.20 36.88
C LEU A 97 11.65 -7.10 38.00
N ARG A 98 10.46 -7.68 37.81
CA ARG A 98 9.41 -7.72 38.85
C ARG A 98 9.89 -8.47 40.10
N LEU A 99 10.45 -9.67 39.91
CA LEU A 99 11.01 -10.45 41.01
C LEU A 99 12.12 -9.70 41.75
N GLN A 100 12.99 -9.01 41.00
CA GLN A 100 14.05 -8.19 41.58
C GLN A 100 13.47 -7.02 42.40
N THR A 101 12.43 -6.35 41.89
CA THR A 101 11.77 -5.27 42.64
C THR A 101 11.09 -5.76 43.91
N GLU A 102 10.44 -6.93 43.86
CA GLU A 102 9.82 -7.57 45.02
C GLU A 102 10.88 -7.94 46.07
N ALA A 103 11.99 -8.54 45.64
CA ALA A 103 13.12 -8.87 46.53
C ALA A 103 13.71 -7.63 47.21
N TYR A 104 13.86 -6.51 46.48
CA TYR A 104 14.33 -5.27 47.11
C TYR A 104 13.32 -4.69 48.10
N GLN A 105 12.02 -4.74 47.78
CA GLN A 105 10.98 -4.27 48.69
C GLN A 105 10.95 -5.09 50.00
N THR A 106 11.08 -6.42 49.92
CA THR A 106 11.10 -7.27 51.11
C THR A 106 12.33 -7.02 51.98
N VAL A 107 13.51 -6.86 51.37
CA VAL A 107 14.74 -6.50 52.09
C VAL A 107 14.58 -5.16 52.81
N ILE A 108 13.97 -4.17 52.15
CA ILE A 108 13.71 -2.87 52.75
C ILE A 108 12.75 -3.02 53.94
N GLN A 109 11.65 -3.77 53.80
CA GLN A 109 10.71 -4.01 54.89
C GLN A 109 11.39 -4.65 56.11
N ILE A 110 12.19 -5.70 55.90
CA ILE A 110 12.94 -6.36 56.98
C ILE A 110 13.88 -5.36 57.67
N ALA A 111 14.57 -4.51 56.92
CA ALA A 111 15.46 -3.51 57.48
C ALA A 111 14.69 -2.43 58.28
N GLU A 112 13.54 -1.97 57.78
CA GLU A 112 12.69 -1.02 58.51
C GLU A 112 12.17 -1.63 59.83
N GLU A 113 11.77 -2.90 59.82
CA GLU A 113 11.31 -3.63 61.01
C GLU A 113 12.44 -3.86 62.03
N GLN A 114 13.65 -4.19 61.57
CA GLN A 114 14.79 -4.48 62.47
C GLN A 114 15.40 -3.21 63.07
N PHE A 115 15.52 -2.15 62.28
CA PHE A 115 16.24 -0.94 62.69
C PHE A 115 15.32 0.21 63.11
N ASN A 116 13.99 0.09 62.91
CA ASN A 116 13.00 1.15 63.17
C ASN A 116 13.32 2.49 62.48
N ILE A 117 14.05 2.45 61.36
CA ILE A 117 14.39 3.62 60.55
C ILE A 117 13.56 3.55 59.26
N PRO A 118 12.73 4.56 58.94
CA PRO A 118 11.97 4.58 57.70
C PRO A 118 12.92 4.84 56.51
N ILE A 119 13.10 3.84 55.65
CA ILE A 119 13.94 3.88 54.45
C ILE A 119 13.09 4.39 53.27
N ILE A 120 11.85 3.91 53.15
CA ILE A 120 10.91 4.34 52.12
C ILE A 120 10.28 5.67 52.54
N LYS A 121 10.39 6.66 51.65
CA LYS A 121 9.70 7.95 51.85
C LYS A 121 8.19 7.76 51.74
N LYS A 122 7.44 8.33 52.69
CA LYS A 122 5.97 8.37 52.62
C LYS A 122 5.52 9.01 51.30
N PRO A 123 4.56 8.42 50.57
CA PRO A 123 4.04 9.00 49.34
C PRO A 123 3.47 10.39 49.65
N GLY A 124 3.90 11.41 48.88
CA GLY A 124 3.49 12.81 49.06
C GLY A 124 4.52 13.75 49.71
N ALA A 125 5.66 13.25 50.18
CA ALA A 125 6.74 14.10 50.67
C ALA A 125 7.38 14.91 49.52
N LYS A 126 7.01 16.19 49.37
CA LYS A 126 7.64 17.11 48.42
C LYS A 126 9.11 17.30 48.79
N ARG A 127 10.01 17.14 47.81
CA ARG A 127 11.42 17.54 47.96
C ARG A 127 11.45 19.06 48.19
N PRO A 128 12.20 19.58 49.19
CA PRO A 128 12.42 21.01 49.28
C PRO A 128 13.11 21.47 47.98
N LYS A 129 12.59 22.53 47.37
CA LYS A 129 13.23 23.15 46.20
C LYS A 129 14.48 23.86 46.70
N ASN A 130 15.64 23.42 46.21
CA ASN A 130 16.87 24.22 46.24
C ASN A 130 16.81 25.28 45.15
#